data_AF-A0A448SSD9-F1
#
_entry.id   AF-A0A448SSD9-F1
#
_cell.length_a   1.000
_cell.length_b   1.000
_cell.length_c   1.000
_cell.angle_alpha   90.00
_cell.angle_beta   90.00
_cell.angle_gamma   90.00
#
_symmetry.space_group_name_H-M   'P 1'
#
loop_
_entity.id
_entity.type
_entity.pdbx_description
1 polymer ?
#
loop_
_entity_poly.entity_id
_entity_poly.type
_entity_poly.pdbx_seq_one_letter_code
_entity_poly.pdbx_strand_id
1 'polypeptide(L)'
;MRNTLLDPYEDIPRIAVVTANDHPASSTFPSHTHRRSQFAYAASGTISVFTARENLVVPPQRACWIPAGIDHEMHMRGPVTMLNAFFTPDAARAAGLPDGCRVIGVSPCYKTC
;
A
#
# COMPACT_ATOMS: atom_id res chain seq x y z
N MET A 1 -12.09 8.58 -19.81
CA MET A 1 -12.36 7.41 -18.94
C MET A 1 -11.03 6.74 -18.67
N ARG A 2 -10.43 6.99 -17.51
CA ARG A 2 -9.10 6.47 -17.14
C ARG A 2 -9.31 5.07 -16.62
N ASN A 3 -8.88 4.10 -17.43
CA ASN A 3 -9.01 2.69 -17.14
C ASN A 3 -8.23 2.37 -15.86
N THR A 4 -8.99 2.00 -14.84
CA THR A 4 -8.60 1.26 -13.65
C THR A 4 -7.73 0.09 -14.07
N LEU A 5 -6.40 0.23 -14.00
CA LEU A 5 -5.57 -0.96 -13.96
C LEU A 5 -5.83 -1.55 -12.59
N LEU A 6 -6.78 -2.49 -12.55
CA LEU A 6 -6.84 -3.57 -11.57
C LEU A 6 -5.40 -3.96 -11.29
N ASP A 7 -5.06 -3.96 -10.01
CA ASP A 7 -3.72 -4.30 -9.56
C ASP A 7 -3.25 -5.58 -10.30
N PRO A 8 -2.15 -5.53 -11.09
CA PRO A 8 -1.70 -6.69 -11.87
C PRO A 8 -1.38 -7.90 -10.99
N TYR A 9 -1.33 -7.71 -9.67
CA TYR A 9 -1.06 -8.74 -8.70
C TYR A 9 -2.30 -9.50 -8.24
N GLU A 10 -3.53 -9.20 -8.69
CA GLU A 10 -4.79 -9.79 -8.20
C GLU A 10 -5.01 -11.28 -8.46
N ASP A 11 -4.48 -11.84 -9.54
CA ASP A 11 -4.73 -13.25 -9.89
C ASP A 11 -3.48 -14.13 -9.77
N ILE A 12 -2.38 -13.60 -9.21
CA ILE A 12 -1.17 -14.38 -8.96
C ILE A 12 -1.48 -15.46 -7.91
N PRO A 13 -1.22 -16.76 -8.16
CA PRO A 13 -1.56 -17.86 -7.24
C PRO A 13 -0.52 -17.96 -6.09
N ARG A 14 -0.38 -16.89 -5.32
CA ARG A 14 0.51 -16.73 -4.17
C ARG A 14 -0.22 -15.99 -3.06
N ILE A 15 0.08 -16.35 -1.81
CA ILE A 15 -0.51 -15.71 -0.62
C ILE A 15 -0.08 -14.24 -0.48
N ALA A 16 1.11 -13.91 -0.99
CA ALA A 16 1.68 -12.58 -0.98
C ALA A 16 2.39 -12.28 -2.31
N VAL A 17 2.30 -11.04 -2.77
CA VAL A 17 3.08 -10.50 -3.89
C VAL A 17 3.78 -9.24 -3.42
N VAL A 18 5.09 -9.15 -3.63
CA VAL A 18 5.91 -8.03 -3.16
C VAL A 18 6.50 -7.28 -4.34
N THR A 19 6.42 -5.96 -4.30
CA THR A 19 7.00 -5.09 -5.33
C THR A 19 7.77 -3.93 -4.72
N ALA A 20 8.71 -3.40 -5.49
CA ALA A 20 9.49 -2.22 -5.15
C ALA A 20 9.44 -1.29 -6.36
N ASN A 21 8.93 -0.08 -6.18
CA ASN A 21 8.78 0.90 -7.25
C ASN A 21 9.24 2.27 -6.78
N ASP A 22 9.96 2.98 -7.65
CA ASP A 22 10.20 4.40 -7.49
C ASP A 22 9.11 5.20 -8.20
N HIS A 23 8.62 6.23 -7.53
CA HIS A 23 7.62 7.15 -8.04
C HIS A 23 8.18 8.57 -8.05
N PRO A 24 8.08 9.30 -9.17
CA PRO A 24 8.48 10.70 -9.21
C PRO A 24 7.59 11.56 -8.31
N ALA A 25 8.08 12.77 -8.03
CA ALA A 25 7.30 13.75 -7.28
C ALA A 25 5.94 14.02 -7.94
N SER A 26 4.91 14.19 -7.11
CA SER A 26 3.54 14.49 -7.55
C SER A 26 2.85 13.38 -8.34
N SER A 27 3.41 12.15 -8.37
CA SER A 27 2.66 10.98 -8.85
C SER A 27 1.37 10.81 -8.06
N THR A 28 0.29 10.54 -8.78
CA THR A 28 -1.03 10.27 -8.21
C THR A 28 -1.55 8.92 -8.72
N PHE A 29 -2.16 8.18 -7.82
CA PHE A 29 -2.88 6.94 -8.08
C PHE A 29 -4.34 7.25 -7.77
N PRO A 30 -5.15 7.57 -8.79
CA PRO A 30 -6.57 7.93 -8.61
C PRO A 30 -7.34 6.86 -7.84
N SER A 31 -8.54 7.20 -7.36
CA SER A 31 -9.43 6.25 -6.65
C SER A 31 -9.46 4.88 -7.32
N HIS A 32 -9.08 3.86 -6.56
CA HIS A 32 -9.10 2.47 -6.95
C HIS A 32 -9.26 1.56 -5.74
N THR A 33 -9.60 0.31 -6.01
CA THR A 33 -9.65 -0.76 -5.02
C THR A 33 -9.03 -2.01 -5.61
N HIS A 34 -8.56 -2.89 -4.75
CA HIS A 34 -8.04 -4.20 -5.12
C HIS A 34 -8.61 -5.31 -4.23
N ARG A 35 -8.58 -6.55 -4.73
CA ARG A 35 -9.05 -7.77 -4.05
C ARG A 35 -8.10 -8.27 -2.97
N ARG A 36 -6.82 -7.89 -3.05
CA ARG A 36 -5.80 -8.19 -2.03
C ARG A 36 -5.80 -7.09 -0.97
N SER A 37 -5.21 -7.32 0.19
CA SER A 37 -4.92 -6.22 1.14
C SER A 37 -3.51 -5.73 0.88
N GLN A 38 -3.27 -4.42 0.98
CA GLN A 38 -1.98 -3.80 0.66
C GLN A 38 -1.28 -3.29 1.92
N PHE A 39 -0.01 -3.63 2.02
CA PHE A 39 0.96 -2.99 2.90
C PHE A 39 1.84 -2.08 2.05
N ALA A 40 1.60 -0.77 2.10
CA ALA A 40 2.33 0.23 1.32
C ALA A 40 3.37 0.93 2.20
N TYR A 41 4.64 0.52 2.11
CA TYR A 41 5.75 1.07 2.88
C TYR A 41 6.49 2.15 2.11
N ALA A 42 6.53 3.36 2.67
CA ALA A 42 7.32 4.47 2.16
C ALA A 42 8.78 4.31 2.62
N ALA A 43 9.59 3.58 1.85
CA ALA A 43 11.02 3.41 2.17
C ALA A 43 11.77 4.75 2.15
N SER A 44 11.34 5.65 1.26
CA SER A 44 11.73 7.06 1.21
C SER A 44 10.51 7.91 0.80
N GLY A 45 10.55 9.22 1.08
CA GLY A 45 9.46 10.13 0.74
C GLY A 45 8.20 9.94 1.60
N THR A 46 7.12 10.66 1.24
CA THR A 46 5.85 10.65 1.98
C THR A 46 4.69 10.33 1.06
N ILE A 47 3.73 9.53 1.54
CA ILE A 47 2.52 9.18 0.79
C ILE A 47 1.32 9.76 1.54
N SER A 48 0.40 10.41 0.82
CA SER A 48 -0.95 10.68 1.35
C SER A 48 -1.90 9.64 0.80
N VAL A 49 -2.66 8.98 1.66
CA VAL A 49 -3.70 8.01 1.29
C VAL A 49 -5.05 8.60 1.68
N PHE A 50 -5.98 8.63 0.73
CA PHE A 50 -7.33 9.15 0.91
C PHE A 50 -8.30 8.00 0.78
N THR A 51 -9.27 7.93 1.67
CA THR A 51 -10.39 6.98 1.61
C THR A 51 -11.68 7.74 1.89
N ALA A 52 -12.83 7.09 1.71
CA ALA A 52 -14.11 7.68 2.09
C ALA A 52 -14.23 7.98 3.61
N ARG A 53 -13.42 7.34 4.45
CA ARG A 53 -13.52 7.47 5.92
C ARG A 53 -12.43 8.35 6.52
N GLU A 54 -11.24 8.32 5.94
CA GLU A 54 -10.05 8.92 6.54
C GLU A 54 -9.00 9.29 5.49
N ASN A 55 -8.18 10.28 5.85
CA ASN A 55 -7.02 10.71 5.10
C ASN A 55 -5.78 10.47 5.97
N LEU A 56 -4.90 9.59 5.51
CA LEU A 56 -3.71 9.16 6.23
C LEU A 56 -2.47 9.75 5.57
N VAL A 57 -1.56 10.29 6.36
CA VAL A 57 -0.20 10.63 5.93
C VAL A 57 0.73 9.50 6.36
N VAL A 58 1.49 8.95 5.43
CA VAL A 58 2.48 7.90 5.64
C VAL A 58 3.87 8.55 5.52
N PRO A 59 4.52 8.87 6.65
CA PRO A 59 5.88 9.43 6.63
C PRO A 59 6.91 8.41 6.11
N PRO A 60 8.14 8.86 5.83
CA PRO A 60 9.23 7.94 5.52
C PRO A 60 9.40 6.90 6.63
N GLN A 61 9.75 5.67 6.24
CA GLN A 61 9.96 4.54 7.14
C GLN A 61 8.72 4.15 7.96
N ARG A 62 7.53 4.38 7.38
CA ARG A 62 6.24 3.88 7.86
C ARG A 62 5.50 3.20 6.72
N ALA A 63 4.53 2.37 7.08
CA ALA A 63 3.64 1.76 6.12
C ALA A 63 2.19 2.17 6.36
N CYS A 64 1.39 2.16 5.30
CA CYS A 64 -0.06 2.10 5.40
C CYS A 64 -0.51 0.66 5.21
N TRP A 65 -1.34 0.17 6.11
CA TRP A 65 -2.17 -1.00 5.87
C TRP A 65 -3.49 -0.56 5.24
N ILE A 66 -3.86 -1.19 4.13
CA ILE A 66 -5.08 -0.93 3.38
C ILE A 66 -5.77 -2.29 3.15
N PRO A 67 -6.88 -2.58 3.84
CA PRO A 67 -7.62 -3.83 3.66
C PRO A 67 -8.18 -4.00 2.24
N ALA A 68 -8.39 -5.25 1.84
CA ALA A 68 -9.03 -5.59 0.57
C ALA A 68 -10.41 -4.93 0.42
N GLY A 69 -10.70 -4.44 -0.78
CA GLY A 69 -12.00 -3.84 -1.11
C GLY A 69 -12.20 -2.40 -0.62
N ILE A 70 -11.20 -1.78 0.01
CA ILE A 70 -11.27 -0.36 0.39
C ILE A 70 -10.87 0.51 -0.80
N ASP A 71 -11.82 1.31 -1.29
CA ASP A 71 -11.53 2.34 -2.29
C ASP A 71 -10.63 3.42 -1.69
N HIS A 72 -9.53 3.70 -2.38
CA HIS A 72 -8.53 4.64 -1.92
C HIS A 72 -7.79 5.31 -3.08
N GLU A 73 -7.26 6.50 -2.79
CA GLU A 73 -6.42 7.30 -3.68
C GLU A 73 -5.09 7.57 -3.00
N MET A 74 -3.98 7.56 -3.74
CA MET A 74 -2.64 7.78 -3.18
C MET A 74 -1.90 8.90 -3.91
N HIS A 75 -1.33 9.84 -3.15
CA HIS A 75 -0.51 10.93 -3.68
C HIS A 75 0.91 10.87 -3.12
N MET A 76 1.89 10.89 -4.01
CA MET A 76 3.31 10.95 -3.64
C MET A 76 3.69 12.40 -3.37
N ARG A 77 4.12 12.68 -2.13
CA ARG A 77 4.59 13.99 -1.68
C ARG A 77 6.11 14.04 -1.82
N GLY A 78 6.57 14.53 -2.98
CA GLY A 78 7.96 14.40 -3.42
C GLY A 78 8.26 13.03 -4.01
N PRO A 79 9.52 12.74 -4.40
CA PRO A 79 9.92 11.42 -4.87
C PRO A 79 9.75 10.37 -3.76
N VAL A 80 9.22 9.20 -4.10
CA VAL A 80 8.93 8.12 -3.15
C VAL A 80 9.48 6.81 -3.68
N THR A 81 10.27 6.11 -2.87
CA THR A 81 10.53 4.68 -3.05
C THR A 81 9.51 3.91 -2.22
N MET A 82 8.62 3.17 -2.88
CA MET A 82 7.55 2.41 -2.23
C MET A 82 7.81 0.91 -2.34
N LEU A 83 7.78 0.22 -1.19
CA LEU A 83 7.72 -1.24 -1.14
C LEU A 83 6.29 -1.64 -0.83
N ASN A 84 5.69 -2.46 -1.68
CA ASN A 84 4.36 -3.00 -1.45
C ASN A 84 4.43 -4.49 -1.12
N ALA A 85 3.54 -4.93 -0.24
CA ALA A 85 3.17 -6.33 -0.13
C ALA A 85 1.65 -6.45 -0.22
N PHE A 86 1.17 -7.25 -1.18
CA PHE A 86 -0.25 -7.51 -1.39
C PHE A 86 -0.58 -8.92 -0.92
N PHE A 87 -1.52 -9.05 0.01
CA PHE A 87 -1.91 -10.31 0.65
C PHE A 87 -3.30 -10.75 0.23
N THR A 88 -3.54 -12.05 0.09
CA THR A 88 -4.92 -12.54 -0.06
C THR A 88 -5.75 -12.19 1.20
N PRO A 89 -7.08 -11.97 1.07
CA PRO A 89 -7.93 -11.69 2.23
C PRO A 89 -7.83 -12.75 3.34
N ASP A 90 -7.73 -14.03 2.96
CA ASP A 90 -7.60 -15.13 3.92
C ASP A 90 -6.28 -15.06 4.69
N ALA A 91 -5.17 -14.72 4.02
CA ALA A 91 -3.88 -14.57 4.68
C ALA A 91 -3.86 -13.38 5.65
N ALA A 92 -4.47 -12.26 5.25
CA ALA A 92 -4.60 -11.09 6.11
C ALA A 92 -5.44 -11.39 7.36
N ARG A 93 -6.56 -12.09 7.20
CA ARG A 93 -7.43 -12.52 8.31
C ARG A 93 -6.73 -13.51 9.23
N ALA A 94 -6.05 -14.51 8.68
CA ALA A 94 -5.30 -15.49 9.46
C ALA A 94 -4.18 -14.86 10.30
N ALA A 95 -3.57 -13.78 9.80
CA ALA A 95 -2.58 -12.98 10.51
C ALA A 95 -3.18 -11.99 11.54
N GLY A 96 -4.52 -11.92 11.67
CA GLY A 96 -5.19 -11.00 12.58
C GLY A 96 -5.00 -9.53 12.21
N LEU A 97 -4.84 -9.22 10.92
CA LEU A 97 -4.67 -7.84 10.46
C LEU A 97 -5.99 -7.07 10.53
N PRO A 98 -5.96 -5.75 10.78
CA PRO A 98 -7.18 -4.97 11.03
C PRO A 98 -8.05 -4.78 9.78
N ASP A 99 -9.35 -4.59 9.99
CA ASP A 99 -10.34 -4.31 8.93
C ASP A 99 -10.38 -2.83 8.48
N GLY A 100 -9.58 -1.97 9.11
CA GLY A 100 -9.50 -0.54 8.79
C GLY A 100 -8.12 -0.13 8.30
N CYS A 101 -8.06 0.94 7.51
CA CYS A 101 -6.80 1.52 7.10
C CYS A 101 -6.07 2.09 8.32
N ARG A 102 -4.75 1.98 8.34
CA ARG A 102 -3.94 2.56 9.43
C ARG A 102 -2.48 2.68 9.06
N VAL A 103 -1.84 3.72 9.58
CA VAL A 103 -0.38 3.86 9.54
C VAL A 103 0.22 2.98 10.62
N ILE A 104 1.20 2.16 10.24
CA ILE A 104 1.89 1.23 11.12
C ILE A 104 3.39 1.53 11.17
N GLY A 105 3.94 1.39 12.38
CA GLY A 105 5.37 1.41 12.62
C GLY A 105 6.02 0.16 12.04
N VAL A 106 7.10 0.35 11.29
CA VAL A 106 7.94 -0.76 10.82
C VAL A 106 9.23 -0.70 11.61
N SER A 107 9.48 -1.75 12.39
CA SER A 107 10.75 -1.88 13.10
C SER A 107 11.86 -2.12 12.07
N PRO A 108 13.06 -1.55 12.27
CA PRO A 108 14.20 -1.85 11.41
C PRO A 108 14.42 -3.36 11.34
N CYS A 109 14.39 -3.93 10.14
CA CYS A 109 14.98 -5.23 9.90
C CYS A 109 16.48 -5.03 9.64
N TYR A 110 17.32 -5.85 10.26
CA TYR A 110 18.77 -5.79 10.01
C TYR A 110 19.03 -5.99 8.52
N LYS A 111 19.62 -4.97 7.89
CA LYS A 111 20.20 -5.12 6.56
C LYS A 111 21.63 -5.64 6.76
N THR A 112 21.85 -6.94 6.61
CA THR A 112 23.20 -7.43 6.39
C THR A 112 23.65 -6.91 5.03
N CYS A 113 24.70 -6.10 5.04
CA CYS A 113 25.44 -5.69 3.84
C CYS A 113 26.06 -6.89 3.14
#